data_AF-A0A2V7KP18-F1
#
_entry.id   AF-A0A2V7KP18-F1
#
_cell.length_a   1.000
_cell.length_b   1.000
_cell.length_c   1.000
_cell.angle_alpha   90.00
_cell.angle_beta   90.00
_cell.angle_gamma   90.00
#
_symmetry.space_group_name_H-M   'P 1'
#
loop_
_entity.id
_entity.type
_entity.pdbx_description
1 polymer ?
#
loop_
_entity_poly.entity_id
_entity_poly.type
_entity_poly.pdbx_seq_one_letter_code
_entity_poly.pdbx_strand_id
1 'polypeptide(L)'
;MAAHQIYFHLTWSTHRRMPMIDGPTRHFLDGFFRRTAIGERVTIVALAFLRSHVHLLVRSGPRVDVSRLVQLLKGGSSYAASRQPDNRMGLRWNREYSVTSVSPRLLQNAIDYIERQNKKHPDEKIPL
;
A
#
# COMPACT_ATOMS: atom_id res chain seq x y z
N MET A 1 13.89 -21.74 13.08
CA MET A 1 13.23 -20.42 13.17
C MET A 1 11.73 -20.61 13.03
N ALA A 2 10.90 -20.05 13.93
CA ALA A 2 9.45 -20.14 13.79
C ALA A 2 9.01 -19.36 12.54
N ALA A 3 8.58 -20.06 11.50
CA ALA A 3 8.08 -19.44 10.28
C ALA A 3 6.64 -18.95 10.53
N HIS A 4 6.51 -17.73 11.06
CA HIS A 4 5.19 -17.10 11.16
C HIS A 4 4.64 -16.80 9.76
N GLN A 5 3.44 -17.31 9.50
CA GLN A 5 2.70 -17.17 8.25
C GLN A 5 1.44 -16.34 8.50
N ILE A 6 1.64 -15.10 8.93
CA ILE A 6 0.56 -14.14 9.20
C ILE A 6 0.57 -13.14 8.06
N TYR A 7 -0.52 -13.08 7.31
CA TYR A 7 -0.65 -12.23 6.14
C TYR A 7 -1.88 -11.34 6.25
N PHE A 8 -1.72 -10.09 5.84
CA PHE A 8 -2.80 -9.11 5.75
C PHE A 8 -2.83 -8.50 4.37
N HIS A 9 -4.00 -8.51 3.74
CA HIS A 9 -4.31 -7.64 2.62
C HIS A 9 -4.85 -6.32 3.17
N LEU A 10 -4.13 -5.24 2.89
CA LEU A 10 -4.49 -3.88 3.23
C LEU A 10 -4.87 -3.11 1.98
N THR A 11 -5.89 -2.28 2.07
CA THR A 11 -6.25 -1.35 1.01
C THR A 11 -6.82 -0.05 1.57
N TRP A 12 -6.58 1.04 0.87
CA TRP A 12 -7.23 2.32 1.11
C TRP A 12 -7.20 3.17 -0.15
N SER A 13 -8.08 4.16 -0.19
CA SER A 13 -8.14 5.14 -1.27
C SER A 13 -7.47 6.46 -0.89
N THR A 14 -7.18 7.24 -1.92
CA THR A 14 -6.94 8.69 -1.83
C THR A 14 -8.21 9.39 -1.34
N HIS A 15 -8.05 10.63 -0.88
CA HIS A 15 -9.16 11.43 -0.39
C HIS A 15 -10.25 11.56 -1.47
N ARG A 16 -11.47 11.13 -1.13
CA ARG A 16 -12.64 11.07 -2.04
C ARG A 16 -12.38 10.29 -3.34
N ARG A 17 -11.44 9.34 -3.33
CA ARG A 17 -11.01 8.57 -4.53
C ARG A 17 -10.53 9.46 -5.69
N MET A 18 -10.04 10.68 -5.41
CA MET A 18 -9.48 11.53 -6.47
C MET A 18 -8.18 10.92 -7.02
N PRO A 19 -7.87 11.07 -8.33
CA PRO A 19 -6.70 10.44 -8.95
C PRO A 19 -5.40 11.17 -8.56
N MET A 20 -4.94 10.97 -7.32
CA MET A 20 -3.81 11.70 -6.74
C MET A 20 -2.46 10.98 -6.89
N ILE A 21 -2.42 9.81 -7.53
CA ILE A 21 -1.20 9.03 -7.72
C ILE A 21 -0.82 9.04 -9.21
N ASP A 22 0.19 9.82 -9.53
CA ASP A 22 0.88 9.85 -10.83
C ASP A 22 2.20 9.05 -10.77
N GLY A 23 2.95 9.02 -11.87
CA GLY A 23 4.23 8.31 -11.98
C GLY A 23 5.24 8.70 -10.89
N PRO A 24 5.56 10.01 -10.73
CA PRO A 24 6.44 10.49 -9.65
C PRO A 24 5.95 10.12 -8.25
N THR A 25 4.66 10.32 -7.96
CA THR A 25 4.08 9.98 -6.65
C THR A 25 4.15 8.48 -6.39
N ARG A 26 3.87 7.63 -7.39
CA ARG A 26 4.02 6.17 -7.29
C ARG A 26 5.45 5.78 -6.95
N HIS A 27 6.45 6.35 -7.65
CA HIS A 27 7.85 6.05 -7.40
C HIS A 27 8.27 6.40 -5.97
N PHE A 28 7.87 7.60 -5.51
CA PHE A 28 8.06 8.02 -4.12
C PHE A 28 7.40 7.04 -3.13
N LEU A 29 6.14 6.67 -3.38
CA LEU A 29 5.37 5.80 -2.49
C LEU A 29 5.94 4.39 -2.39
N ASP A 30 6.40 3.78 -3.50
CA ASP A 30 7.01 2.46 -3.47
C ASP A 30 8.24 2.44 -2.54
N GLY A 31 9.14 3.40 -2.71
CA GLY A 31 10.32 3.54 -1.85
C GLY A 31 9.96 3.84 -0.39
N PHE A 32 9.01 4.74 -0.15
CA PHE A 32 8.56 5.08 1.21
C PHE A 32 7.96 3.86 1.91
N PHE A 33 7.03 3.16 1.26
CA PHE A 33 6.30 2.03 1.85
C PHE A 33 7.23 0.89 2.20
N ARG A 34 8.18 0.56 1.33
CA ARG A 34 9.17 -0.49 1.58
C ARG A 34 10.06 -0.15 2.78
N ARG A 35 10.57 1.08 2.87
CA ARG A 35 11.40 1.53 4.02
C ARG A 35 10.62 1.52 5.32
N THR A 36 9.38 2.03 5.33
CA THR A 36 8.52 2.02 6.52
C THR A 36 8.20 0.60 6.96
N ALA A 37 7.85 -0.30 6.04
CA ALA A 37 7.55 -1.68 6.36
C ALA A 37 8.76 -2.41 6.98
N ILE A 38 9.97 -2.20 6.43
CA ILE A 38 11.22 -2.73 7.01
C ILE A 38 11.42 -2.22 8.45
N GLY A 39 11.22 -0.92 8.70
CA GLY A 39 11.32 -0.31 10.03
C GLY A 39 10.35 -0.93 11.05
N GLU A 40 9.15 -1.30 10.60
CA GLU A 40 8.13 -1.97 11.42
C GLU A 40 8.25 -3.51 11.41
N ARG A 41 9.35 -4.07 10.87
CA ARG A 41 9.61 -5.52 10.77
C ARG A 41 8.50 -6.28 10.03
N VAL A 42 7.94 -5.65 9.01
CA VAL A 42 6.90 -6.17 8.12
C VAL A 42 7.48 -6.32 6.72
N THR A 43 7.14 -7.42 6.04
CA THR A 43 7.54 -7.65 4.65
C THR A 43 6.37 -7.34 3.74
N ILE A 44 6.56 -6.44 2.76
CA ILE A 44 5.61 -6.26 1.66
C ILE A 44 5.84 -7.41 0.66
N VAL A 45 4.84 -8.28 0.53
CA VAL A 45 4.85 -9.44 -0.37
C VAL A 45 4.40 -9.02 -1.78
N ALA A 46 3.33 -8.23 -1.88
CA ALA A 46 2.85 -7.67 -3.13
C ALA A 46 2.31 -6.26 -2.90
N LEU A 47 2.47 -5.40 -3.91
CA LEU A 47 2.12 -3.99 -3.85
C LEU A 47 1.62 -3.51 -5.22
N ALA A 48 0.44 -2.93 -5.24
CA ALA A 48 -0.12 -2.30 -6.43
C ALA A 48 -0.66 -0.91 -6.10
N PHE A 49 -0.17 0.09 -6.83
CA PHE A 49 -0.69 1.45 -6.82
C PHE A 49 -1.57 1.66 -8.05
N LEU A 50 -2.70 2.29 -7.82
CA LEU A 50 -3.65 2.77 -8.81
C LEU A 50 -3.83 4.28 -8.61
N ARG A 51 -4.43 4.99 -9.56
CA ARG A 51 -4.53 6.46 -9.49
C ARG A 51 -5.25 6.94 -8.22
N SER A 52 -6.27 6.20 -7.77
CA SER A 52 -7.09 6.58 -6.60
C SER A 52 -6.90 5.71 -5.37
N HIS A 53 -6.09 4.65 -5.40
CA HIS A 53 -6.00 3.71 -4.28
C HIS A 53 -4.78 2.80 -4.35
N VAL A 54 -4.54 2.05 -3.28
CA VAL A 54 -3.43 1.10 -3.16
C VAL A 54 -3.89 -0.23 -2.57
N HIS A 55 -3.25 -1.30 -3.00
CA HIS A 55 -3.36 -2.65 -2.45
C HIS A 55 -1.99 -3.11 -1.98
N LEU A 56 -1.91 -3.64 -0.75
CA LEU A 56 -0.71 -4.19 -0.18
C LEU A 56 -1.00 -5.55 0.43
N LEU A 57 -0.21 -6.56 0.10
CA LEU A 57 -0.16 -7.80 0.86
C LEU A 57 1.10 -7.78 1.69
N VAL A 58 0.94 -7.88 3.00
CA VAL A 58 2.06 -7.87 3.94
C VAL A 58 2.14 -9.16 4.72
N ARG A 59 3.36 -9.59 5.04
CA ARG A 59 3.66 -10.64 6.00
C ARG A 59 4.21 -10.01 7.26
N SER A 60 3.72 -10.44 8.42
CA SER A 60 4.18 -9.93 9.71
C SER A 60 4.67 -11.04 10.64
N GLY A 61 5.40 -10.63 11.67
CA GLY A 61 5.57 -11.44 12.87
C GLY A 61 4.30 -11.48 13.74
N PRO A 62 4.34 -12.19 14.88
CA PRO A 62 3.19 -12.35 15.78
C PRO A 62 2.88 -11.07 16.58
N ARG A 63 3.83 -10.14 16.67
CA ARG A 63 3.66 -8.84 17.32
C ARG A 63 3.67 -7.75 16.25
N VAL A 64 2.51 -7.46 15.69
CA VAL A 64 2.32 -6.35 14.75
C VAL A 64 1.13 -5.51 15.19
N ASP A 65 1.31 -4.20 15.18
CA ASP A 65 0.21 -3.25 15.30
C ASP A 65 -0.15 -2.77 13.89
N VAL A 66 -1.20 -3.35 13.33
CA VAL A 66 -1.67 -3.03 11.96
C VAL A 66 -2.11 -1.57 11.87
N SER A 67 -2.76 -1.04 12.91
CA SER A 67 -3.22 0.35 12.94
C SER A 67 -2.04 1.32 12.91
N ARG A 68 -0.98 1.04 13.67
CA ARG A 68 0.26 1.81 13.63
C ARG A 68 0.95 1.72 12.28
N LEU A 69 1.07 0.53 11.70
CA LEU A 69 1.66 0.35 10.36
C LEU A 69 0.90 1.21 9.33
N VAL A 70 -0.42 1.14 9.33
CA VAL A 70 -1.27 1.92 8.41
C VAL A 70 -1.13 3.42 8.68
N GLN A 71 -1.05 3.86 9.94
CA GLN A 71 -0.81 5.26 10.29
C GLN A 71 0.51 5.76 9.71
N LEU A 72 1.60 5.00 9.85
CA LEU A 72 2.91 5.36 9.32
C LEU A 72 2.92 5.38 7.79
N LEU A 73 2.33 4.37 7.15
CA LEU A 73 2.25 4.29 5.69
C LEU A 73 1.39 5.42 5.11
N LYS A 74 0.21 5.72 5.68
CA LYS A 74 -0.70 6.75 5.17
C LYS A 74 -0.28 8.15 5.62
N GLY A 75 -0.22 8.38 6.92
CA GLY A 75 0.09 9.67 7.51
C GLY A 75 1.52 10.10 7.18
N GLY A 76 2.49 9.19 7.36
CA GLY A 76 3.89 9.46 7.06
C GLY A 76 4.13 9.77 5.59
N SER A 77 3.52 9.02 4.66
CA SER A 77 3.69 9.30 3.23
C SER A 77 3.03 10.61 2.80
N SER A 78 1.83 10.94 3.30
CA SER A 78 1.18 12.24 3.02
C SER A 78 2.07 13.40 3.51
N TYR A 79 2.61 13.27 4.73
CA TYR A 79 3.48 14.28 5.33
C TYR A 79 4.81 14.44 4.59
N ALA A 80 5.43 13.33 4.18
CA ALA A 80 6.67 13.37 3.43
C ALA A 80 6.45 13.91 2.00
N ALA A 81 5.37 13.49 1.33
CA ALA A 81 4.99 13.99 0.01
C ALA A 81 4.69 15.50 0.02
N SER A 82 4.05 16.03 1.07
CA SER A 82 3.75 17.47 1.17
C SER A 82 4.98 18.38 1.18
N ARG A 83 6.19 17.81 1.32
CA ARG A 83 7.48 18.51 1.30
C ARG A 83 8.27 18.28 0.00
N GLN A 84 7.75 17.45 -0.90
CA GLN A 84 8.38 17.19 -2.18
C GLN A 84 7.88 18.21 -3.22
N PRO A 85 8.77 18.82 -4.02
CA PRO A 85 8.37 19.69 -5.13
C PRO A 85 7.46 18.97 -6.14
N ASP A 86 7.67 17.66 -6.31
CA ASP A 86 6.98 16.83 -7.28
C ASP A 86 5.61 16.33 -6.82
N ASN A 87 5.12 16.73 -5.65
CA ASN A 87 3.76 16.41 -5.18
C ASN A 87 2.68 17.26 -5.87
N ARG A 88 2.63 17.18 -7.20
CA ARG A 88 1.77 18.02 -8.05
C ARG A 88 0.29 17.73 -7.86
N MET A 89 -0.05 16.47 -7.61
CA MET A 89 -1.44 16.01 -7.43
C MET A 89 -1.95 16.18 -5.99
N GLY A 90 -1.09 16.63 -5.07
CA GLY A 90 -1.47 16.90 -3.69
C GLY A 90 -1.93 15.65 -2.93
N LEU A 91 -1.07 14.63 -2.85
CA LEU A 91 -1.36 13.34 -2.22
C LEU A 91 -2.00 13.51 -0.84
N ARG A 92 -3.22 13.00 -0.70
CA ARG A 92 -3.96 12.86 0.56
C ARG A 92 -4.70 11.54 0.56
N TRP A 93 -4.66 10.82 1.67
CA TRP A 93 -5.42 9.58 1.83
C TRP A 93 -6.80 9.82 2.41
N ASN A 94 -7.73 8.91 2.13
CA ASN A 94 -8.96 8.79 2.88
C ASN A 94 -8.64 8.39 4.34
N ARG A 95 -9.53 8.71 5.29
CA ARG A 95 -9.33 8.35 6.71
C ARG A 95 -9.35 6.85 6.90
N GLU A 96 -10.31 6.18 6.28
CA GLU A 96 -10.55 4.75 6.42
C GLU A 96 -9.56 3.88 5.64
N TYR A 97 -9.41 2.64 6.08
CA TYR A 97 -8.69 1.58 5.40
C TYR A 97 -9.42 0.26 5.63
N SER A 98 -9.19 -0.72 4.76
CA SER A 98 -9.67 -2.08 4.95
C SER A 98 -8.48 -3.00 5.22
N VAL A 99 -8.72 -3.97 6.10
CA VAL A 99 -7.77 -5.05 6.41
C VAL A 99 -8.50 -6.39 6.31
N THR A 100 -7.87 -7.37 5.68
CA THR A 100 -8.37 -8.74 5.60
C THR A 100 -7.22 -9.69 5.83
N SER A 101 -7.40 -10.68 6.71
CA SER A 101 -6.41 -11.73 6.91
C SER A 101 -6.39 -12.66 5.69
N VAL A 102 -5.19 -13.09 5.30
CA VAL A 102 -5.01 -14.01 4.17
C VAL A 102 -4.46 -15.32 4.67
N SER A 103 -5.17 -16.42 4.39
CA SER A 103 -4.68 -17.77 4.68
C SER A 103 -3.43 -18.05 3.85
N PRO A 104 -2.40 -18.71 4.41
CA PRO A 104 -1.22 -19.08 3.63
C PRO A 104 -1.54 -19.95 2.40
N ARG A 105 -2.63 -20.73 2.45
CA ARG A 105 -3.13 -21.52 1.31
C ARG A 105 -3.61 -20.67 0.13
N LEU A 106 -4.01 -19.43 0.39
CA LEU A 106 -4.50 -18.48 -0.61
C LEU A 106 -3.47 -17.41 -0.95
N LEU A 107 -2.23 -17.55 -0.46
CA LEU A 107 -1.18 -16.55 -0.61
C LEU A 107 -0.92 -16.22 -2.07
N GLN A 108 -0.70 -17.25 -2.91
CA GLN A 108 -0.43 -17.02 -4.33
C GLN A 108 -1.62 -16.35 -5.03
N ASN A 109 -2.86 -16.76 -4.71
CA ASN A 109 -4.06 -16.13 -5.26
C ASN A 109 -4.16 -14.65 -4.87
N ALA A 110 -3.76 -14.29 -3.65
CA ALA A 110 -3.73 -12.91 -3.20
C ALA A 110 -2.63 -12.08 -3.90
N ILE A 111 -1.44 -12.65 -4.11
CA ILE A 111 -0.36 -12.03 -4.89
C ILE A 111 -0.85 -11.75 -6.31
N ASP A 112 -1.33 -12.79 -6.99
CA ASP A 112 -1.90 -12.71 -8.34
C ASP A 112 -3.03 -11.69 -8.45
N TYR A 113 -3.90 -11.62 -7.43
CA TYR A 113 -4.98 -10.65 -7.37
C TYR A 113 -4.44 -9.22 -7.37
N ILE A 114 -3.42 -8.93 -6.55
CA ILE A 114 -2.82 -7.60 -6.41
C ILE A 114 -2.06 -7.21 -7.68
N GLU A 115 -1.25 -8.10 -8.24
CA GLU A 115 -0.47 -7.83 -9.45
C GLU A 115 -1.38 -7.54 -10.66
N ARG A 116 -2.58 -8.13 -10.68
CA ARG A 116 -3.58 -7.91 -11.74
C ARG A 116 -4.44 -6.65 -11.55
N GLN A 117 -4.30 -5.87 -10.48
CA GLN A 117 -5.18 -4.71 -10.23
C GLN A 117 -5.16 -3.70 -11.38
N ASN A 118 -4.00 -3.41 -11.95
CA ASN A 118 -3.89 -2.50 -13.11
C ASN A 118 -4.60 -3.02 -14.37
N LYS A 119 -4.75 -4.34 -14.52
CA LYS A 119 -5.49 -4.95 -15.64
C LYS A 119 -6.99 -4.94 -15.40
N LYS A 120 -7.42 -5.12 -14.14
CA LYS A 120 -8.83 -5.10 -13.74
C LYS A 120 -9.45 -3.71 -13.75
N HIS A 121 -8.64 -2.68 -13.49
CA HIS A 121 -9.07 -1.29 -13.44
C HIS A 121 -8.28 -0.44 -14.45
N PRO A 122 -8.56 -0.57 -15.76
CA PRO A 122 -7.80 0.13 -16.80
C PRO A 122 -7.84 1.66 -16.66
N ASP A 123 -8.98 2.23 -16.23
CA ASP A 123 -9.15 3.69 -16.03
C ASP A 123 -8.38 4.23 -14.81
N GLU A 124 -7.98 3.33 -13.92
CA GLU A 124 -7.22 3.61 -12.70
C GLU A 124 -5.74 3.29 -12.86
N LYS A 125 -5.32 2.86 -14.05
CA LYS A 125 -3.91 2.64 -14.36
C LYS A 125 -3.17 3.98 -14.28
N ILE A 126 -2.08 3.99 -13.55
CA ILE A 126 -1.17 5.15 -13.51
C ILE A 126 -0.48 5.23 -14.88
N PRO A 127 -0.61 6.34 -15.63
CA PRO A 127 0.10 6.53 -16.89
C PRO A 127 1.61 6.40 -16.68
N LEU A 128 2.30 5.82 -17.67
CA LEU A 128 3.76 5.73 -17.69
C LEU A 128 4.38 7.13 -17.83
#